data_AF-A0A2P8EXH3-F1
#
_entry.id   AF-A0A2P8EXH3-F1
#
_cell.length_a   1.000
_cell.length_b   1.000
_cell.length_c   1.000
_cell.angle_alpha   90.00
_cell.angle_beta   90.00
_cell.angle_gamma   90.00
#
_symmetry.space_group_name_H-M   'P 1'
#
loop_
_entity.id
_entity.type
_entity.pdbx_description
1 polymer ?
#
loop_
_entity_poly.entity_id
_entity_poly.type
_entity_poly.pdbx_seq_one_letter_code
_entity_poly.pdbx_strand_id
1 'polypeptide(L)' 'MSSIRLTAQLKQLLNRGYSIEDVRNLVAVPHEVLEQAIREHRLQERSRCHDRLLQGQAEFAMRLGRAR' A
#
# COMPACT_ATOMS: atom_id res chain seq x y z
N MET A 1 -10.77 14.90 16.20
CA MET A 1 -10.83 13.97 15.05
C MET A 1 -9.68 12.98 15.20
N SER A 2 -9.97 11.68 15.29
CA SER A 2 -8.96 10.65 15.60
C SER A 2 -7.98 10.48 14.43
N SER A 3 -6.70 10.70 14.68
CA SER A 3 -5.61 10.69 13.68
C SER A 3 -5.61 9.43 12.80
N ILE A 4 -6.03 8.30 13.35
CA ILE A 4 -6.14 6.99 12.68
C ILE A 4 -7.08 7.03 11.46
N ARG A 5 -8.24 7.72 11.57
CA ARG A 5 -9.18 7.85 10.45
C ARG A 5 -8.61 8.73 9.34
N LEU A 6 -7.82 9.73 9.72
CA LEU A 6 -7.19 10.68 8.82
C LEU A 6 -6.11 9.99 7.99
N THR A 7 -5.26 9.16 8.62
CA THR A 7 -4.26 8.33 7.93
C THR A 7 -4.91 7.38 6.91
N ALA A 8 -6.04 6.75 7.27
CA ALA A 8 -6.78 5.87 6.37
C ALA A 8 -7.36 6.62 5.15
N GLN A 9 -7.89 7.83 5.35
CA GLN A 9 -8.40 8.68 4.26
C GLN A 9 -7.28 9.16 3.33
N LEU A 10 -6.14 9.59 3.88
CA LEU A 10 -4.93 9.92 3.13
C LEU A 10 -4.46 8.76 2.26
N LYS A 11 -4.43 7.56 2.84
CA LYS A 11 -4.04 6.34 2.12
C LYS A 11 -5.00 6.00 0.99
N GLN A 12 -6.30 6.26 1.14
CA GLN A 12 -7.28 6.09 0.07
C GLN A 12 -7.10 7.10 -1.07
N LEU A 13 -6.73 8.35 -0.77
CA LEU A 13 -6.43 9.35 -1.80
C LEU A 13 -5.18 8.99 -2.60
N LEU A 14 -4.11 8.54 -1.93
CA LEU A 14 -2.90 8.07 -2.60
C LEU A 14 -3.18 6.86 -3.51
N ASN A 15 -3.99 5.89 -3.05
CA ASN A 15 -4.41 4.74 -3.86
C ASN A 15 -5.25 5.15 -5.10
N ARG A 16 -5.90 6.31 -5.08
CA ARG A 16 -6.69 6.83 -6.22
C ARG A 16 -5.85 7.60 -7.24
N GLY A 17 -4.54 7.78 -6.98
CA GLY A 17 -3.62 8.47 -7.88
C GLY A 17 -3.43 9.96 -7.60
N TYR A 18 -3.91 10.46 -6.45
CA TYR A 18 -3.61 11.84 -6.04
C TYR A 18 -2.15 11.97 -5.61
N SER A 19 -1.51 13.06 -6.02
CA SER A 19 -0.14 13.37 -5.60
C SER A 19 -0.09 13.78 -4.14
N ILE A 20 1.05 13.55 -3.50
CA ILE A 20 1.29 13.92 -2.10
C ILE A 20 1.04 15.42 -1.88
N GLU A 21 1.40 16.27 -2.85
CA GLU A 21 1.11 17.71 -2.82
C GLU A 21 -0.39 18.04 -2.88
N ASP A 22 -1.16 17.33 -3.71
CA ASP A 22 -2.61 17.51 -3.77
C ASP A 22 -3.26 17.16 -2.44
N VAL A 23 -2.83 16.06 -1.81
CA VAL A 23 -3.40 15.65 -0.52
C VAL A 23 -2.99 16.60 0.61
N ARG A 24 -1.78 17.18 0.56
CA ARG A 24 -1.35 18.27 1.47
C ARG A 24 -2.17 19.54 1.31
N ASN A 25 -2.57 19.86 0.09
CA ASN A 25 -3.37 21.04 -0.20
C ASN A 25 -4.87 20.82 0.11
N LEU A 26 -5.37 19.59 -0.05
CA LEU A 26 -6.77 19.21 0.20
C LEU A 26 -7.13 19.17 1.68
N VAL A 27 -6.17 18.79 2.53
CA VAL A 27 -6.42 18.65 3.95
C VAL A 27 -5.21 19.27 4.65
N ALA A 28 -5.43 20.29 5.48
CA ALA A 28 -4.39 20.88 6.31
C ALA A 28 -3.97 19.86 7.39
N VAL A 29 -3.23 18.82 6.99
CA VAL A 29 -2.82 17.71 7.85
C VAL A 29 -1.41 17.95 8.39
N PRO A 30 -1.14 17.59 9.65
CA PRO A 30 0.21 17.48 10.16
C PRO A 30 1.09 16.60 9.25
N HIS A 31 2.29 17.10 8.95
CA HIS A 31 3.25 16.44 8.05
C HIS A 31 3.57 14.99 8.48
N GLU A 32 3.62 14.74 9.79
CA GLU A 32 3.89 13.41 10.35
C GLU A 32 2.84 12.36 9.97
N VAL A 33 1.57 12.74 9.93
CA VAL A 33 0.45 11.84 9.60
C VAL A 33 0.47 11.48 8.11
N LEU A 34 0.82 12.46 7.27
CA LEU A 34 1.01 12.25 5.83
C LEU A 34 2.18 11.31 5.54
N GLU A 35 3.33 11.58 6.14
CA GLU A 35 4.53 10.76 6.01
C GLU A 35 4.28 9.32 6.47
N GLN A 36 3.52 9.15 7.56
CA GLN A 36 3.09 7.83 8.01
C GLN A 36 2.20 7.13 6.98
N ALA A 37 1.20 7.82 6.41
CA ALA A 37 0.34 7.24 5.38
C ALA A 37 1.11 6.81 4.13
N ILE A 38 2.10 7.60 3.70
CA ILE A 38 2.97 7.30 2.55
C ILE A 38 3.82 6.07 2.84
N ARG A 39 4.47 6.01 4.01
CA ARG A 39 5.28 4.86 4.41
C ARG A 39 4.44 3.58 4.47
N GLU A 40 3.27 3.64 5.08
CA GLU A 40 2.35 2.50 5.16
C GLU A 40 1.81 2.07 3.80
N HIS A 41 1.60 3.00 2.86
CA HIS A 41 1.20 2.68 1.48
C HIS A 41 2.31 1.90 0.76
N ARG A 42 3.53 2.43 0.76
CA ARG A 42 4.68 1.78 0.09
C ARG A 42 5.02 0.42 0.68
N LEU A 43 4.92 0.29 2.00
CA LEU A 43 5.12 -0.99 2.68
C LEU A 43 4.08 -2.02 2.20
N GLN A 44 2.80 -1.62 2.12
CA GLN A 44 1.73 -2.50 1.69
C GLN A 44 1.86 -2.90 0.21
N GLU A 45 2.31 -2.01 -0.67
CA GLU A 45 2.60 -2.35 -2.07
C GLU A 45 3.76 -3.35 -2.20
N ARG A 46 4.82 -3.16 -1.41
CA ARG A 46 5.94 -4.12 -1.37
C ARG A 46 5.49 -5.50 -0.90
N SER A 47 4.69 -5.57 0.16
CA SER A 47 4.11 -6.84 0.62
C SER A 47 3.25 -7.51 -0.44
N ARG A 48 2.38 -6.74 -1.14
CA ARG A 48 1.55 -7.28 -2.23
C ARG A 48 2.37 -7.83 -3.40
N CYS A 49 3.47 -7.17 -3.75
CA CYS A 49 4.38 -7.63 -4.79
C CYS A 49 5.09 -8.93 -4.36
N HIS A 50 5.56 -8.98 -3.11
CA HIS A 50 6.20 -10.15 -2.54
C HIS A 50 5.25 -11.36 -2.47
N ASP A 51 4.01 -11.16 -2.01
CA ASP A 51 3.01 -12.21 -1.93
C ASP A 51 2.66 -12.78 -3.30
N ARG A 52 2.52 -11.92 -4.32
CA ARG A 52 2.33 -12.38 -5.72
C ARG A 52 3.50 -13.22 -6.22
N LEU A 53 4.74 -12.81 -5.90
CA LEU A 53 5.93 -13.55 -6.30
C LEU A 53 5.98 -14.92 -5.62
N LEU A 54 5.70 -14.99 -4.32
CA LEU A 54 5.64 -16.25 -3.57
C LEU A 54 4.51 -17.16 -4.09
N GLN A 55 3.35 -16.58 -4.39
CA GLN A 55 2.22 -17.33 -4.94
C GLN A 55 2.56 -17.94 -6.30
N GLY A 56 3.27 -17.20 -7.17
CA GLY A 56 3.76 -17.72 -8.45
C GLY A 56 4.80 -18.84 -8.28
N GLN A 57 5.69 -18.72 -7.30
CA GLN A 57 6.64 -19.79 -6.97
C GLN A 57 5.94 -21.06 -6.48
N ALA A 58 4.93 -20.92 -5.62
CA ALA A 58 4.14 -22.05 -5.13
C ALA A 58 3.34 -22.72 -6.26
N GLU A 59 2.69 -21.96 -7.14
CA GLU A 59 2.00 -22.50 -8.32
C GLU A 59 2.94 -23.27 -9.25
N PHE A 60 4.14 -22.74 -9.49
CA PHE A 60 5.14 -23.39 -10.32
C PHE A 60 5.59 -24.73 -9.72
N ALA A 61 5.92 -24.75 -8.43
CA ALA A 61 6.31 -25.96 -7.71
C ALA A 61 5.17 -27.00 -7.70
N MET A 62 3.92 -26.58 -7.53
CA MET A 62 2.75 -27.46 -7.58
C MET A 62 2.53 -28.08 -8.98
N ARG A 63 2.77 -27.32 -10.06
CA ARG A 63 2.71 -27.87 -11.43
C ARG A 63 3.83 -28.87 -11.70
N LEU A 64 5.06 -28.60 -11.24
CA LEU A 64 6.18 -29.54 -11.37
C LEU A 64 5.93 -30.85 -10.62
N GLY A 65 5.32 -30.79 -9.43
CA GLY A 65 4.99 -31.98 -8.65
C GLY A 65 3.87 -32.85 -9.26
N ARG A 66 3.02 -32.29 -10.13
CA ARG A 66 1.95 -33.01 -10.83
C ARG A 66 2.38 -33.67 -12.15
N ALA A 67 3.54 -33.29 -12.69
CA ALA A 67 4.04 -33.79 -13.97
C ALA A 67 4.91 -35.05 -13.85
N ARG A 68 4.78 -35.80 -12.75
CA ARG A 68 5.55 -37.02 -12.46
C ARG A 68 4.64 -38.22 -12.30
#